data_AF-A0A650CE11-F1
#
_entry.id   AF-A0A650CE11-F1
#
_cell.length_a   1.000
_cell.length_b   1.000
_cell.length_c   1.000
_cell.angle_alpha   90.00
_cell.angle_beta   90.00
_cell.angle_gamma   90.00
#
_symmetry.space_group_name_H-M   'P 1'
#
loop_
_entity.id
_entity.type
_entity.pdbx_description
1 polymer ?
#
loop_
_entity_poly.entity_id
_entity_poly.type
_entity_poly.pdbx_seq_one_letter_code
_entity_poly.pdbx_strand_id
1 'polypeptide(L)'
;MRSSSKIKIDPSQHELVPKHEVLSIEEAYKILKELGIKPEQLPWIRASDPIAKLVGAKPGDIIKITRKSSLSGEVVVYRYVISG
;
A
#
# COMPACT_ATOMS: atom_id res chain seq x y z
N MET A 1 3.62 -23.20 -32.26
CA MET A 1 3.40 -22.13 -31.26
C MET A 1 3.30 -22.73 -29.88
N ARG A 2 4.23 -22.42 -28.95
CA ARG A 2 3.97 -22.65 -27.53
C ARG A 2 3.01 -21.55 -27.09
N SER A 3 1.76 -21.92 -26.80
CA SER A 3 0.84 -21.05 -26.07
C SER A 3 1.45 -20.83 -24.69
N SER A 4 2.13 -19.69 -24.52
CA SER A 4 2.67 -19.28 -23.23
C SER A 4 1.50 -18.90 -22.34
N SER A 5 0.90 -19.90 -21.69
CA SER A 5 -0.04 -19.69 -20.59
C SER A 5 0.64 -18.80 -19.55
N LYS A 6 0.29 -17.51 -19.52
CA LYS A 6 0.79 -16.58 -18.51
C LYS A 6 0.34 -17.08 -17.14
N ILE A 7 1.28 -17.62 -16.37
CA ILE A 7 1.03 -17.97 -14.96
C ILE A 7 0.73 -16.64 -14.25
N LYS A 8 -0.53 -16.46 -13.84
CA LYS A 8 -0.93 -15.32 -13.00
C LYS A 8 -0.42 -15.59 -11.59
N ILE A 9 0.79 -15.13 -11.30
CA ILE A 9 1.33 -15.14 -9.94
C ILE A 9 0.73 -13.94 -9.22
N ASP A 10 0.00 -14.17 -8.14
CA ASP A 10 -0.50 -13.10 -7.29
C ASP A 10 0.64 -12.62 -6.37
N PRO A 11 1.16 -11.40 -6.56
CA PRO A 11 2.25 -10.89 -5.74
C PRO A 11 1.86 -10.71 -4.27
N SER A 12 0.57 -10.64 -3.93
CA SER A 12 0.12 -10.54 -2.53
C SER A 12 0.37 -11.81 -1.71
N GLN A 13 0.52 -12.96 -2.36
CA GLN A 13 0.75 -14.25 -1.72
C GLN A 13 2.23 -14.50 -1.39
N HIS A 14 3.11 -13.59 -1.79
CA HIS A 14 4.54 -13.71 -1.55
C HIS A 14 4.87 -13.35 -0.09
N GLU A 15 5.71 -14.14 0.57
CA GLU A 15 6.09 -13.95 1.98
C GLU A 15 6.65 -12.55 2.27
N LEU A 16 7.44 -12.01 1.33
CA LEU A 16 8.03 -10.66 1.45
C LEU A 16 7.03 -9.51 1.23
N VAL A 17 5.80 -9.79 0.80
CA VAL A 17 4.79 -8.76 0.56
C VAL A 17 3.90 -8.64 1.80
N PRO A 18 4.01 -7.53 2.56
CA PRO A 18 3.17 -7.31 3.74
C PRO A 18 1.71 -7.06 3.35
N LYS A 19 0.83 -6.99 4.35
CA LYS A 19 -0.59 -6.68 4.13
C LYS A 19 -0.75 -5.20 3.79
N HIS A 20 -1.48 -4.91 2.70
CA HIS A 20 -1.78 -3.55 2.25
C HIS A 20 -3.30 -3.34 2.25
N GLU A 21 -3.75 -2.24 2.83
CA GLU A 21 -5.16 -1.87 2.94
C GLU A 21 -5.32 -0.38 2.60
N VAL A 22 -6.31 -0.04 1.78
CA VAL A 22 -6.68 1.36 1.52
C VAL A 22 -7.48 1.87 2.70
N LEU A 23 -7.06 3.00 3.27
CA LEU A 23 -7.77 3.64 4.37
C LEU A 23 -9.03 4.35 3.89
N SER A 24 -10.05 4.39 4.75
CA SER A 24 -11.18 5.29 4.54
C SER A 24 -10.76 6.76 4.70
N ILE A 25 -11.55 7.68 4.14
CA ILE A 25 -11.27 9.13 4.21
C ILE A 25 -11.21 9.61 5.67
N GLU A 26 -12.08 9.08 6.54
CA GLU A 26 -12.16 9.43 7.96
C GLU A 26 -10.90 8.98 8.72
N GLU A 27 -10.46 7.74 8.50
CA GLU A 27 -9.25 7.20 9.11
C GLU A 27 -7.99 7.93 8.61
N ALA A 28 -7.91 8.17 7.30
CA ALA A 28 -6.84 8.93 6.69
C ALA A 28 -6.71 10.33 7.32
N TYR A 29 -7.83 11.05 7.46
CA TYR A 29 -7.84 12.37 8.09
C TYR A 29 -7.41 12.32 9.56
N LYS A 30 -7.89 11.32 10.31
CA LYS A 30 -7.50 11.12 11.71
C LYS A 30 -5.99 10.89 11.84
N ILE A 31 -5.42 10.00 11.04
CA ILE A 31 -3.98 9.68 11.07
C ILE A 31 -3.14 10.89 10.70
N LEU A 32 -3.50 11.61 9.65
CA LEU A 32 -2.79 12.82 9.24
C LEU A 32 -2.82 13.89 10.34
N LYS A 33 -3.96 14.04 11.02
CA LYS A 33 -4.11 14.97 12.14
C LYS A 33 -3.28 14.56 13.35
N GLU A 34 -3.27 13.27 13.71
CA GLU A 34 -2.45 12.73 14.80
C GLU A 34 -0.95 12.91 14.52
N LEU A 35 -0.52 12.71 13.27
CA LEU A 35 0.86 12.91 12.85
C LEU A 35 1.23 14.39 12.63
N GLY A 36 0.24 15.28 12.47
CA GLY A 36 0.46 16.70 12.21
C GLY A 36 1.09 16.99 10.84
N ILE A 37 0.87 16.12 9.86
CA ILE A 37 1.47 16.21 8.52
C ILE A 37 0.42 16.27 7.42
N LYS A 38 0.84 16.75 6.24
CA LYS A 38 0.07 16.69 5.01
C LYS A 38 0.23 15.33 4.31
N PRO A 39 -0.74 14.90 3.47
CA PRO A 39 -0.63 13.66 2.70
C PRO A 39 0.66 13.58 1.87
N GLU A 40 1.12 14.68 1.27
CA GLU A 40 2.30 14.67 0.41
C GLU A 40 3.61 14.43 1.18
N GLN A 41 3.59 14.57 2.51
CA GLN A 41 4.75 14.33 3.38
C GLN A 41 4.90 12.85 3.77
N LEU A 42 3.89 12.02 3.51
CA LEU A 42 4.02 10.57 3.66
C LEU A 42 4.90 10.00 2.56
N PRO A 43 5.61 8.87 2.80
CA PRO A 43 6.29 8.14 1.74
C PRO A 43 5.34 7.78 0.60
N TRP A 44 5.79 7.93 -0.65
CA TRP A 44 4.91 7.74 -1.81
C TRP A 44 4.88 6.31 -2.31
N ILE A 45 3.78 5.94 -2.96
CA ILE A 45 3.62 4.76 -3.80
C ILE A 45 2.92 5.16 -5.10
N ARG A 46 3.34 4.60 -6.23
CA ARG A 46 2.71 4.93 -7.52
C ARG A 46 1.43 4.13 -7.71
N ALA A 47 0.41 4.75 -8.30
CA ALA A 47 -0.78 4.03 -8.75
C ALA A 47 -0.47 2.95 -9.81
N SER A 48 0.68 3.04 -10.48
CA SER A 48 1.16 2.01 -11.41
C SER A 48 1.69 0.75 -10.72
N ASP A 49 1.97 0.78 -9.41
CA ASP A 49 2.47 -0.34 -8.61
C ASP A 49 1.49 -1.53 -8.63
N PRO A 50 1.97 -2.78 -8.79
CA PRO A 50 1.11 -3.96 -8.81
C PRO A 50 0.23 -4.11 -7.57
N ILE A 51 0.77 -3.81 -6.38
CA ILE A 51 0.02 -3.92 -5.13
C ILE A 51 -1.02 -2.80 -5.03
N ALA A 52 -0.66 -1.56 -5.40
CA ALA A 52 -1.62 -0.46 -5.43
C ALA A 52 -2.81 -0.77 -6.35
N LYS A 53 -2.57 -1.38 -7.53
CA LYS A 53 -3.62 -1.86 -8.43
C LYS A 53 -4.46 -2.97 -7.84
N LEU A 54 -3.84 -3.93 -7.16
CA LEU A 54 -4.55 -5.06 -6.55
C LEU A 54 -5.48 -4.63 -5.43
N VAL A 55 -5.06 -3.68 -4.60
CA VAL A 55 -5.91 -3.14 -3.52
C VAL A 55 -6.90 -2.06 -4.02
N GLY A 56 -6.86 -1.72 -5.31
CA GLY A 56 -7.77 -0.75 -5.92
C GLY A 56 -7.48 0.71 -5.54
N ALA A 57 -6.25 1.02 -5.10
CA ALA A 57 -5.87 2.36 -4.68
C ALA A 57 -5.78 3.33 -5.88
N LYS A 58 -6.24 4.56 -5.66
CA LYS A 58 -6.21 5.66 -6.64
C LYS A 58 -5.27 6.78 -6.16
N PRO A 59 -4.76 7.62 -7.07
CA PRO A 59 -4.02 8.83 -6.69
C PRO A 59 -4.83 9.66 -5.69
N GLY A 60 -4.22 10.01 -4.56
CA GLY A 60 -4.89 10.68 -3.45
C GLY A 60 -5.20 9.77 -2.25
N ASP A 61 -5.24 8.45 -2.44
CA ASP A 61 -5.51 7.52 -1.35
C ASP A 61 -4.27 7.34 -0.45
N ILE A 62 -4.52 6.87 0.78
CA ILE A 62 -3.48 6.46 1.71
C ILE A 62 -3.59 4.95 1.95
N ILE A 63 -2.48 4.25 1.73
CA ILE A 63 -2.36 2.82 1.98
C ILE A 63 -1.72 2.61 3.33
N LYS A 64 -2.38 1.83 4.18
CA LYS A 64 -1.84 1.26 5.41
C LYS A 64 -1.12 -0.04 5.08
N ILE A 65 0.11 -0.16 5.55
CA ILE A 65 0.94 -1.35 5.37
C ILE A 65 1.27 -1.91 6.74
N THR A 66 0.81 -3.14 7.00
CA THR A 66 1.10 -3.86 8.23
C THR A 66 2.13 -4.94 7.93
N ARG A 67 3.34 -4.77 8.46
CA ARG A 67 4.45 -5.71 8.28
C ARG A 67 4.93 -6.28 9.60
N LYS A 68 5.39 -7.53 9.58
CA LYS A 68 6.08 -8.12 10.73
C LYS A 68 7.50 -7.55 10.84
N SER A 69 7.91 -7.17 12.04
CA SER A 69 9.23 -6.68 12.39
C SER A 69 9.83 -7.61 13.43
N SER A 70 11.09 -8.00 13.24
CA SER A 70 11.82 -8.84 14.19
C SER A 70 12.01 -8.19 15.57
N LEU A 71 12.02 -6.86 15.63
CA LEU A 71 12.23 -6.12 16.88
C LEU A 71 10.93 -5.83 17.65
N SER A 72 9.83 -5.60 16.92
CA SER A 72 8.62 -4.96 17.47
C SER A 72 7.35 -5.78 17.24
N GLY A 73 7.47 -6.97 16.64
CA GLY A 73 6.33 -7.80 16.26
C GLY A 73 5.65 -7.28 15.01
N GLU A 74 4.79 -6.26 15.15
CA GLU A 74 4.06 -5.66 14.04
C GLU A 74 4.34 -4.16 13.93
N VAL A 75 4.58 -3.69 12.71
CA VAL A 75 4.80 -2.28 12.40
C VAL A 75 3.82 -1.85 11.33
N VAL A 76 3.11 -0.77 11.62
CA VAL A 76 2.20 -0.11 10.68
C VAL A 76 2.91 1.09 10.07
N VAL A 77 2.92 1.17 8.75
CA VAL A 77 3.39 2.36 8.02
C VAL A 77 2.34 2.82 7.01
N TYR A 78 2.33 4.11 6.71
CA TYR A 78 1.38 4.72 5.79
C TYR A 78 2.10 5.23 4.55
N ARG A 79 1.49 5.06 3.37
CA ARG A 79 2.01 5.59 2.11
C ARG A 79 0.94 6.34 1.34
N TYR A 80 1.33 7.46 0.73
CA TYR A 80 0.45 8.28 -0.11
C TYR A 80 0.55 7.86 -1.58
N VAL A 81 -0.60 7.67 -2.22
CA VAL A 81 -0.67 7.20 -3.60
C VAL A 81 -0.56 8.40 -4.55
N ILE A 82 0.47 8.39 -5.39
CA ILE A 82 0.69 9.40 -6.43
C ILE A 82 0.39 8.84 -7.82
N SER A 83 0.07 9.73 -8.76
CA SER A 83 0.03 9.37 -10.17
C SER A 83 1.42 8.95 -10.66
N GLY A 84 1.48 7.96 -11.55
CA GLY A 84 2.72 7.51 -12.17
C GLY A 84 2.55 6.23 -12.96
#